data_AF-A0A2W6AWN5-F1
#
_entry.id   AF-A0A2W6AWN5-F1
#
_cell.length_a   1.000
_cell.length_b   1.000
_cell.length_c   1.000
_cell.angle_alpha   90.00
_cell.angle_beta   90.00
_cell.angle_gamma   90.00
#
_symmetry.space_group_name_H-M   'P 1'
#
loop_
_entity.id
_entity.type
_entity.pdbx_description
1 polymer ?
#
loop_
_entity_poly.entity_id
_entity_poly.type
_entity_poly.pdbx_seq_one_letter_code
_entity_poly.pdbx_strand_id
1 'polypeptide(L)'
;MSDVTKPSRSAQPEPPPGPSQQPAHGDEPHAEAFASRLNWLRAGVLGANDGIASVAGIVIGVAGATTSRNPIVTAGLAGLVAGAVSMALGEYVSVSSQRDSEQALLAQERRELAETPDEELAELAAIYQTKGLRPETARQVAVELTAHDALGAHLDAELHINPDEFANPWHAATASALSFSIGGLLPLLAIVLPPASARVAVTFVAALLALTLAGAISAGISGGSVRRATARMVIGGAVGLTATFAVGHLFGAVV
;
A
#
# COMPACT_ATOMS: atom_id res chain seq x y z
N MET A 1 74.03 58.56 -1.25
CA MET A 1 73.05 59.01 -0.25
C MET A 1 71.68 59.04 -0.91
N SER A 2 70.65 58.65 -0.15
CA SER A 2 69.22 58.62 -0.49
C SER A 2 68.69 57.31 -1.08
N ASP A 3 68.18 56.53 -0.14
CA ASP A 3 67.38 55.32 -0.18
C ASP A 3 65.94 55.61 -0.62
N VAL A 4 65.33 54.78 -1.49
CA VAL A 4 63.87 54.69 -1.67
C VAL A 4 63.48 53.22 -1.90
N THR A 5 63.21 52.59 -0.77
CA THR A 5 62.24 51.53 -0.45
C THR A 5 61.27 51.11 -1.58
N LYS A 6 61.24 49.79 -1.86
CA LYS A 6 60.18 49.09 -2.63
C LYS A 6 58.79 49.34 -2.02
N PRO A 7 57.72 49.50 -2.83
CA PRO A 7 56.37 49.19 -2.40
C PRO A 7 56.07 47.69 -2.55
N SER A 8 55.49 47.14 -1.48
CA SER A 8 54.96 45.78 -1.33
C SER A 8 53.92 45.45 -2.42
N ARG A 9 54.08 44.32 -3.11
CA ARG A 9 52.99 43.72 -3.91
C ARG A 9 51.94 43.20 -2.93
N SER A 10 50.83 43.93 -2.79
CA SER A 10 49.61 43.42 -2.20
C SER A 10 49.14 42.22 -3.02
N ALA A 11 49.21 41.03 -2.41
CA ALA A 11 48.56 39.83 -2.93
C ALA A 11 47.05 40.09 -2.99
N GLN A 12 46.48 40.11 -4.19
CA GLN A 12 45.03 40.02 -4.33
C GLN A 12 44.61 38.60 -3.90
N PRO A 13 43.51 38.45 -3.13
CA PRO A 13 42.97 37.14 -2.81
C PRO A 13 42.53 36.43 -4.09
N GLU A 14 42.85 35.13 -4.21
CA GLU A 14 42.30 34.29 -5.27
C GLU A 14 40.76 34.33 -5.22
N PRO A 15 40.08 34.37 -6.38
CA PRO A 15 38.63 34.23 -6.41
C PRO A 15 38.25 32.84 -5.86
N PRO A 16 37.14 32.74 -5.10
CA PRO A 16 36.71 31.46 -4.55
C PRO A 16 36.51 30.44 -5.68
N PRO A 17 36.90 29.17 -5.48
CA PRO A 17 36.66 28.14 -6.47
C PRO A 17 35.15 28.08 -6.76
N GLY A 18 34.80 28.19 -8.05
CA GLY A 18 33.42 28.06 -8.50
C GLY A 18 32.81 26.73 -8.02
N PRO A 19 31.48 26.66 -7.84
CA PRO A 19 30.84 25.48 -7.29
C PRO A 19 31.28 24.26 -8.08
N SER A 20 32.00 23.36 -7.40
CA SER A 20 32.27 22.02 -7.89
C SER A 20 30.93 21.43 -8.28
N GLN A 21 30.82 20.98 -9.54
CA GLN A 21 29.71 20.16 -9.98
C GLN A 21 29.69 18.91 -9.10
N GLN A 22 28.91 18.96 -8.02
CA GLN A 22 28.52 17.78 -7.29
C GLN A 22 27.79 16.89 -8.30
N PRO A 23 28.11 15.59 -8.38
CA PRO A 23 27.31 14.69 -9.19
C PRO A 23 25.88 14.81 -8.68
N ALA A 24 24.97 15.23 -9.56
CA ALA A 24 23.55 15.20 -9.30
C ALA A 24 23.24 13.80 -8.76
N HIS A 25 22.74 13.74 -7.52
CA HIS A 25 22.16 12.52 -6.98
C HIS A 25 21.10 12.08 -8.00
N GLY A 26 21.41 11.05 -8.78
CA GLY A 26 20.55 10.56 -9.84
C GLY A 26 19.26 10.07 -9.21
N ASP A 27 18.14 10.53 -9.76
CA ASP A 27 16.77 10.08 -9.55
C ASP A 27 16.57 9.26 -8.26
N GLU A 28 16.11 9.93 -7.19
CA GLU A 28 15.58 9.26 -6.01
C GLU A 28 14.04 9.21 -6.08
N PRO A 29 13.42 8.23 -6.78
CA PRO A 29 11.97 8.03 -6.80
C PRO A 29 11.52 7.31 -5.52
N HIS A 30 11.87 7.84 -4.35
CA HIS A 30 11.63 7.13 -3.08
C HIS A 30 10.19 7.25 -2.57
N ALA A 31 9.49 8.35 -2.85
CA ALA A 31 8.11 8.54 -2.38
C ALA A 31 7.07 7.82 -3.28
N GLU A 32 7.13 8.03 -4.59
CA GLU A 32 6.20 7.44 -5.57
C GLU A 32 6.32 5.90 -5.64
N ALA A 33 7.55 5.39 -5.62
CA ALA A 33 7.79 3.95 -5.56
C ALA A 33 7.28 3.33 -4.24
N PHE A 34 7.18 4.11 -3.16
CA PHE A 34 6.69 3.62 -1.88
C PHE A 34 5.15 3.58 -1.83
N ALA A 35 4.47 4.64 -2.28
CA ALA A 35 3.01 4.69 -2.33
C ALA A 35 2.43 3.62 -3.26
N SER A 36 3.00 3.46 -4.46
CA SER A 36 2.63 2.40 -5.40
C SER A 36 2.87 1.00 -4.85
N ARG A 37 4.01 0.77 -4.17
CA ARG A 37 4.28 -0.50 -3.46
C ARG A 37 3.28 -0.77 -2.34
N LEU A 38 2.83 0.25 -1.62
CA LEU A 38 1.88 0.10 -0.53
C LEU A 38 0.48 -0.27 -1.06
N ASN A 39 0.05 0.36 -2.15
CA ASN A 39 -1.19 0.01 -2.84
C ASN A 39 -1.15 -1.43 -3.41
N TRP A 40 -0.01 -1.82 -3.98
CA TRP A 40 0.20 -3.19 -4.47
C TRP A 40 0.24 -4.23 -3.34
N LEU A 41 0.88 -3.90 -2.22
CA LEU A 41 0.87 -4.70 -1.00
C LEU A 41 -0.56 -4.89 -0.48
N ARG A 42 -1.33 -3.81 -0.44
CA ARG A 42 -2.70 -3.82 0.07
C ARG A 42 -3.60 -4.66 -0.83
N ALA A 43 -3.64 -4.42 -2.13
CA ALA A 43 -4.54 -5.17 -3.02
C ALA A 43 -4.06 -6.61 -3.26
N GLY A 44 -2.77 -6.79 -3.55
CA GLY A 44 -2.21 -8.09 -3.91
C GLY A 44 -2.02 -9.02 -2.71
N VAL A 45 -1.25 -8.60 -1.71
CA VAL A 45 -0.82 -9.52 -0.66
C VAL A 45 -1.94 -9.82 0.35
N LEU A 46 -2.79 -8.84 0.69
CA LEU A 46 -3.98 -9.10 1.51
C LEU A 46 -4.97 -9.99 0.76
N GLY A 47 -5.20 -9.74 -0.53
CA GLY A 47 -6.08 -10.57 -1.35
C GLY A 47 -5.68 -12.05 -1.32
N ALA A 48 -4.41 -12.35 -1.61
CA ALA A 48 -3.91 -13.72 -1.58
C ALA A 48 -4.01 -14.37 -0.19
N ASN A 49 -3.63 -13.64 0.86
CA ASN A 49 -3.68 -14.12 2.24
C ASN A 49 -5.11 -14.50 2.64
N ASP A 50 -6.07 -13.63 2.34
CA ASP A 50 -7.47 -13.85 2.66
C ASP A 50 -8.06 -14.96 1.81
N GLY A 51 -7.67 -15.09 0.54
CA GLY A 51 -8.02 -16.23 -0.31
C GLY A 51 -7.55 -17.56 0.28
N ILE A 52 -6.29 -17.63 0.71
CA ILE A 52 -5.72 -18.83 1.35
C ILE A 52 -6.51 -19.18 2.61
N ALA A 53 -6.67 -18.24 3.54
CA ALA A 53 -7.25 -18.49 4.84
C ALA A 53 -8.76 -18.81 4.76
N SER A 54 -9.53 -18.01 4.00
CA SER A 54 -10.99 -18.15 3.93
C SER A 54 -11.41 -19.41 3.17
N VAL A 55 -10.82 -19.69 2.01
CA VAL A 55 -11.17 -20.88 1.23
C VAL A 55 -10.73 -22.14 1.95
N ALA A 56 -9.53 -22.15 2.55
CA ALA A 56 -9.09 -23.26 3.40
C ALA A 56 -10.05 -23.49 4.58
N GLY A 57 -10.48 -22.43 5.27
CA GLY A 57 -11.42 -22.52 6.38
C GLY A 57 -12.76 -23.12 5.96
N ILE A 58 -13.32 -22.66 4.83
CA ILE A 58 -14.58 -23.18 4.28
C ILE A 58 -14.44 -24.68 3.97
N VAL A 59 -13.44 -25.08 3.19
CA VAL A 59 -13.33 -26.48 2.74
C VAL A 59 -12.95 -27.42 3.87
N ILE A 60 -12.11 -26.99 4.82
CA ILE A 60 -11.78 -27.76 6.02
C ILE A 60 -12.99 -27.88 6.94
N GLY A 61 -13.77 -26.82 7.11
CA GLY A 61 -15.00 -26.85 7.90
C GLY A 61 -16.01 -27.83 7.32
N VAL A 62 -16.29 -27.77 6.02
CA VAL A 62 -17.20 -28.74 5.37
C VAL A 62 -16.63 -30.15 5.42
N ALA A 63 -15.32 -30.34 5.26
CA ALA A 63 -14.67 -31.65 5.40
C ALA A 63 -14.71 -32.20 6.84
N GLY A 64 -14.87 -31.34 7.85
CA GLY A 64 -15.14 -31.75 9.23
C GLY A 64 -16.53 -32.37 9.41
N ALA A 65 -17.49 -31.94 8.59
CA ALA A 65 -18.88 -32.41 8.65
C ALA A 65 -19.16 -33.61 7.72
N THR A 66 -18.40 -33.78 6.62
CA THR A 66 -18.63 -34.86 5.66
C THR A 66 -17.36 -35.32 4.96
N THR A 67 -17.33 -36.60 4.57
CA THR A 67 -16.27 -37.18 3.73
C THR A 67 -16.58 -37.05 2.23
N SER A 68 -17.81 -36.69 1.87
CA SER A 68 -18.28 -36.57 0.49
C SER A 68 -17.56 -35.43 -0.24
N ARG A 69 -17.05 -35.71 -1.45
CA ARG A 69 -16.27 -34.73 -2.23
C ARG A 69 -17.14 -33.59 -2.77
N ASN A 70 -18.37 -33.88 -3.20
CA ASN A 70 -19.23 -32.89 -3.85
C ASN A 70 -19.57 -31.70 -2.93
N PRO A 71 -20.04 -31.88 -1.68
CA PRO A 71 -20.29 -30.74 -0.78
C PRO A 71 -19.05 -29.88 -0.54
N ILE A 72 -17.88 -30.50 -0.37
CA ILE A 72 -16.61 -29.80 -0.14
C ILE A 72 -16.24 -28.94 -1.36
N VAL A 73 -16.29 -29.52 -2.56
CA VAL A 73 -15.97 -28.82 -3.81
C VAL A 73 -16.95 -27.68 -4.06
N THR A 74 -18.25 -27.93 -3.91
CA THR A 74 -19.28 -26.91 -4.13
C THR A 74 -19.14 -25.75 -3.16
N ALA A 75 -18.92 -26.02 -1.87
CA ALA A 75 -18.71 -24.98 -0.88
C ALA A 75 -17.40 -24.20 -1.13
N GLY A 76 -16.32 -24.90 -1.48
CA GLY A 76 -15.04 -24.28 -1.80
C GLY A 76 -15.10 -23.36 -3.03
N LEU A 77 -15.74 -23.81 -4.12
CA LEU A 77 -15.95 -23.00 -5.31
C LEU A 77 -16.87 -21.82 -5.07
N ALA A 78 -17.98 -22.03 -4.35
CA ALA A 78 -18.88 -20.95 -3.97
C ALA A 78 -18.17 -19.92 -3.09
N GLY A 79 -17.38 -20.37 -2.10
CA GLY A 79 -16.57 -19.52 -1.23
C GLY A 79 -15.49 -18.75 -1.99
N LEU A 80 -14.82 -19.39 -2.96
CA LEU A 80 -13.82 -18.76 -3.82
C LEU A 80 -14.43 -17.62 -4.63
N VAL A 81 -15.55 -17.88 -5.32
CA VAL A 81 -16.22 -16.88 -6.16
C VAL A 81 -16.82 -15.76 -5.31
N ALA A 82 -17.55 -16.11 -4.24
CA ALA A 82 -18.16 -15.12 -3.36
C ALA A 82 -17.10 -14.24 -2.67
N GLY A 83 -16.00 -14.84 -2.21
CA GLY A 83 -14.89 -14.12 -1.61
C GLY A 83 -14.18 -13.20 -2.61
N ALA A 84 -13.89 -13.67 -3.83
CA ALA A 84 -13.27 -12.85 -4.88
C ALA A 84 -14.14 -11.65 -5.27
N VAL A 85 -15.45 -11.85 -5.42
CA VAL A 85 -16.41 -10.76 -5.71
C VAL A 85 -16.49 -9.78 -4.55
N SER A 86 -16.58 -10.27 -3.31
CA SER A 86 -16.60 -9.43 -2.10
C SER A 86 -15.34 -8.57 -2.00
N MET A 87 -14.17 -9.16 -2.24
CA MET A 87 -12.90 -8.44 -2.27
C MET A 87 -12.84 -7.39 -3.38
N ALA A 88 -13.25 -7.75 -4.61
CA ALA A 88 -13.29 -6.82 -5.72
C ALA A 88 -14.17 -5.61 -5.41
N LEU A 89 -15.37 -5.85 -4.87
CA LEU A 89 -16.33 -4.81 -4.53
C LEU A 89 -15.83 -3.93 -3.38
N GLY A 90 -15.32 -4.53 -2.30
CA GLY A 90 -14.79 -3.77 -1.15
C GLY A 90 -13.63 -2.88 -1.56
N GLU A 91 -12.74 -3.39 -2.41
CA GLU A 91 -11.61 -2.65 -2.95
C GLU A 91 -12.04 -1.53 -3.90
N TYR A 92 -12.96 -1.83 -4.82
CA TYR A 92 -13.52 -0.84 -5.75
C TYR A 92 -14.17 0.32 -4.99
N VAL A 93 -15.02 0.01 -4.00
CA VAL A 93 -15.71 1.02 -3.21
C VAL A 93 -14.72 1.85 -2.40
N SER A 94 -13.74 1.21 -1.76
CA SER A 94 -12.71 1.91 -0.98
C SER A 94 -11.93 2.90 -1.84
N VAL A 95 -11.44 2.47 -3.00
CA VAL A 95 -10.61 3.31 -3.87
C VAL A 95 -11.46 4.37 -4.60
N SER A 96 -12.71 4.06 -4.94
CA SER A 96 -13.63 5.06 -5.51
C SER A 96 -13.93 6.16 -4.49
N SER A 97 -14.22 5.80 -3.24
CA SER A 97 -14.47 6.76 -2.16
C SER A 97 -13.27 7.66 -1.89
N GLN A 98 -12.05 7.10 -1.94
CA GLN A 98 -10.82 7.88 -1.85
C GLN A 98 -10.74 8.90 -3.01
N ARG A 99 -10.89 8.42 -4.25
CA ARG A 99 -10.85 9.26 -5.44
C ARG A 99 -11.91 10.36 -5.42
N ASP A 100 -13.13 10.06 -5.00
CA ASP A 100 -14.21 11.04 -4.90
C ASP A 100 -13.87 12.14 -3.87
N SER A 101 -13.23 11.76 -2.76
CA SER A 101 -12.76 12.70 -1.74
C SER A 101 -11.64 13.60 -2.27
N GLU A 102 -10.66 13.03 -2.98
CA GLU A 102 -9.57 13.79 -3.62
C GLU A 102 -10.11 14.77 -4.67
N GLN A 103 -11.09 14.35 -5.47
CA GLN A 103 -11.74 15.21 -6.46
C GLN A 103 -12.55 16.35 -5.83
N ALA A 104 -13.22 16.10 -4.70
CA ALA A 104 -13.95 17.12 -3.97
C ALA A 104 -12.99 18.18 -3.40
N LEU A 105 -11.87 17.77 -2.82
CA LEU A 105 -10.82 18.67 -2.32
C LEU A 105 -10.23 19.51 -3.46
N LEU A 106 -9.91 18.91 -4.59
CA LEU A 106 -9.44 19.63 -5.79
C LEU A 106 -10.44 20.67 -6.31
N ALA A 107 -11.73 20.36 -6.26
CA ALA A 107 -12.76 21.30 -6.68
C ALA A 107 -12.92 22.46 -5.68
N GLN A 108 -12.75 22.18 -4.39
CA GLN A 108 -12.75 23.19 -3.33
C GLN A 108 -11.55 24.13 -3.44
N GLU A 109 -10.34 23.58 -3.55
CA GLU A 109 -9.08 24.33 -3.69
C GLU A 109 -9.13 25.27 -4.91
N ARG A 110 -9.61 24.78 -6.05
CA ARG A 110 -9.79 25.62 -7.25
C ARG A 110 -10.75 26.78 -7.04
N ARG A 111 -11.76 26.61 -6.18
CA ARG A 111 -12.72 27.67 -5.85
C ARG A 111 -12.07 28.69 -4.93
N GLU A 112 -11.37 28.24 -3.90
CA GLU A 112 -10.66 29.09 -2.93
C GLU A 112 -9.57 29.93 -3.62
N LEU A 113 -8.75 29.34 -4.48
CA LEU A 113 -7.78 30.07 -5.30
C LEU A 113 -8.41 31.12 -6.23
N ALA A 114 -9.67 30.95 -6.62
CA ALA A 114 -10.39 31.90 -7.48
C ALA A 114 -11.12 32.99 -6.69
N GLU A 115 -11.64 32.66 -5.51
CA GLU A 115 -12.48 33.55 -4.69
C GLU A 115 -11.66 34.35 -3.67
N THR A 116 -10.60 33.76 -3.11
CA THR A 116 -9.82 34.30 -1.97
C THR A 116 -8.29 34.19 -2.17
N PRO A 117 -7.72 34.64 -3.32
CA PRO A 117 -6.31 34.40 -3.67
C PRO A 117 -5.29 35.01 -2.69
N ASP A 118 -5.63 36.14 -2.05
CA ASP A 118 -4.77 36.77 -1.05
C ASP A 118 -4.73 35.97 0.27
N GLU A 119 -5.83 35.29 0.62
CA GLU A 119 -5.91 34.41 1.80
C GLU A 119 -5.13 33.12 1.53
N GLU A 120 -5.30 32.51 0.35
CA GLU A 120 -4.56 31.31 -0.06
C GLU A 120 -3.04 31.53 -0.06
N LEU A 121 -2.58 32.67 -0.58
CA LEU A 121 -1.16 33.03 -0.55
C LEU A 121 -0.63 33.12 0.90
N ALA A 122 -1.44 33.63 1.82
CA ALA A 122 -1.09 33.74 3.23
C ALA A 122 -1.08 32.36 3.92
N GLU A 123 -2.01 31.49 3.57
CA GLU A 123 -2.07 30.10 4.01
C GLU A 123 -0.84 29.30 3.56
N LEU A 124 -0.51 29.34 2.27
CA LEU A 124 0.68 28.67 1.74
C LEU A 124 1.95 29.15 2.44
N ALA A 125 2.08 30.46 2.67
CA ALA A 125 3.19 31.02 3.43
C ALA A 125 3.22 30.50 4.88
N ALA A 126 2.07 30.37 5.54
CA ALA A 126 1.96 29.84 6.90
C ALA A 126 2.33 28.35 6.99
N ILE A 127 1.96 27.54 5.98
CA ILE A 127 2.36 26.14 5.87
C ILE A 127 3.89 26.02 5.85
N TYR A 128 4.56 26.81 5.01
CA TYR A 128 6.02 26.82 4.93
C TYR A 128 6.70 27.37 6.19
N GLN A 129 6.10 28.33 6.89
CA GLN A 129 6.58 28.75 8.21
C GLN A 129 6.53 27.60 9.22
N THR A 130 5.44 26.83 9.24
CA THR A 130 5.29 25.64 10.09
C THR A 130 6.34 24.57 9.76
N LYS A 131 6.75 24.47 8.48
CA LYS A 131 7.88 23.62 8.05
C LYS A 131 9.26 24.14 8.49
N GLY A 132 9.34 25.33 9.10
CA GLY A 132 10.54 25.90 9.71
C GLY A 132 11.16 27.08 8.96
N LEU A 133 10.52 27.58 7.90
CA LEU A 133 11.02 28.75 7.17
C LEU A 133 10.76 30.05 7.96
N ARG A 134 11.70 31.00 7.84
CA ARG A 134 11.48 32.36 8.37
C ARG A 134 10.32 33.02 7.62
N PRO A 135 9.56 33.95 8.26
CA PRO A 135 8.39 34.57 7.64
C PRO A 135 8.63 35.16 6.26
N GLU A 136 9.75 35.87 6.08
CA GLU A 136 10.11 36.51 4.81
C GLU A 136 10.40 35.48 3.73
N THR A 137 11.12 34.40 4.08
CA THR A 137 11.46 33.31 3.16
C THR A 137 10.23 32.50 2.79
N ALA A 138 9.35 32.20 3.76
CA ALA A 138 8.12 31.46 3.50
C ALA A 138 7.16 32.23 2.59
N ARG A 139 7.05 33.56 2.80
CA ARG A 139 6.27 34.43 1.90
C ARG A 139 6.84 34.45 0.49
N GLN A 140 8.17 34.53 0.37
CA GLN A 140 8.83 34.48 -0.94
C GLN A 140 8.57 33.15 -1.65
N VAL A 141 8.70 32.02 -0.95
CA VAL A 141 8.38 30.69 -1.47
C VAL A 141 6.93 30.61 -1.94
N ALA A 142 5.97 31.07 -1.12
CA ALA A 142 4.57 31.07 -1.49
C ALA A 142 4.29 31.89 -2.76
N VAL A 143 4.88 33.08 -2.89
CA VAL A 143 4.74 33.93 -4.10
C VAL A 143 5.32 33.25 -5.33
N GLU A 144 6.54 32.71 -5.23
CA GLU A 144 7.21 32.06 -6.35
C GLU A 144 6.47 30.79 -6.81
N LEU A 145 5.99 29.96 -5.87
CA LEU A 145 5.23 28.75 -6.18
C LEU A 145 3.83 29.08 -6.73
N THR A 146 3.13 30.05 -6.15
CA THR A 146 1.81 30.50 -6.65
C THR A 146 1.91 31.02 -8.09
N ALA A 147 2.98 31.77 -8.40
CA ALA A 147 3.21 32.29 -9.75
C ALA A 147 3.53 31.19 -10.78
N HIS A 148 4.13 30.07 -10.34
CA HIS A 148 4.43 28.93 -11.20
C HIS A 148 3.19 28.04 -11.39
N ASP A 149 2.60 27.57 -10.29
CA ASP A 149 1.40 26.72 -10.26
C ASP A 149 0.75 26.79 -8.86
N ALA A 150 -0.21 27.67 -8.68
CA ALA A 150 -0.90 27.84 -7.41
C ALA A 150 -1.62 26.56 -6.95
N LEU A 151 -2.32 25.89 -7.86
CA LEU A 151 -3.05 24.67 -7.53
C LEU A 151 -2.08 23.54 -7.17
N GLY A 152 -1.04 23.34 -7.97
CA GLY A 152 0.00 22.34 -7.66
C GLY A 152 0.72 22.62 -6.34
N ALA A 153 0.98 23.89 -6.03
CA ALA A 153 1.63 24.29 -4.78
C ALA A 153 0.78 23.94 -3.54
N HIS A 154 -0.52 24.22 -3.56
CA HIS A 154 -1.43 23.86 -2.47
C HIS A 154 -1.66 22.35 -2.40
N LEU A 155 -1.81 21.68 -3.55
CA LEU A 155 -1.97 20.22 -3.59
C LEU A 155 -0.78 19.48 -2.97
N ASP A 156 0.44 19.95 -3.21
CA ASP A 156 1.65 19.39 -2.57
C ASP A 156 1.79 19.82 -1.10
N ALA A 157 1.65 21.12 -0.82
CA ALA A 157 1.99 21.67 0.48
C ALA A 157 0.96 21.35 1.56
N GLU A 158 -0.32 21.30 1.21
CA GLU A 158 -1.46 21.14 2.11
C GLU A 158 -2.09 19.75 1.99
N LEU A 159 -2.55 19.41 0.79
CA LEU A 159 -3.40 18.23 0.58
C LEU A 159 -2.60 16.93 0.40
N HIS A 160 -1.31 17.04 0.08
CA HIS A 160 -0.43 15.92 -0.27
C HIS A 160 -1.03 15.02 -1.37
N ILE A 161 -1.74 15.64 -2.34
CA ILE A 161 -2.39 14.97 -3.46
C ILE A 161 -1.55 15.19 -4.70
N ASN A 162 -1.20 14.11 -5.39
CA ASN A 162 -0.63 14.19 -6.74
C ASN A 162 -1.78 14.08 -7.78
N PRO A 163 -2.08 15.14 -8.54
CA PRO A 163 -3.18 15.14 -9.50
C PRO A 163 -2.96 14.18 -10.69
N ASP A 164 -1.73 13.73 -10.92
CA ASP A 164 -1.41 12.78 -12.01
C ASP A 164 -1.51 11.31 -11.57
N GLU A 165 -1.71 11.05 -10.27
CA GLU A 165 -1.65 9.69 -9.69
C GLU A 165 -2.94 9.26 -8.97
N PHE A 166 -4.12 9.64 -9.47
CA PHE A 166 -5.35 9.12 -8.89
C PHE A 166 -5.38 7.60 -8.91
N ALA A 167 -5.70 7.02 -7.76
CA ALA A 167 -5.87 5.58 -7.65
C ALA A 167 -6.97 5.10 -8.60
N ASN A 168 -6.70 4.02 -9.35
CA ASN A 168 -7.66 3.44 -10.29
C ASN A 168 -8.47 2.33 -9.58
N PRO A 169 -9.78 2.54 -9.31
CA PRO A 169 -10.59 1.56 -8.58
C PRO A 169 -10.70 0.21 -9.30
N TRP A 170 -10.74 0.20 -10.63
CA TRP A 170 -10.84 -1.03 -11.41
C TRP A 170 -9.57 -1.86 -11.35
N HIS A 171 -8.39 -1.22 -11.42
CA HIS A 171 -7.12 -1.93 -11.26
C HIS A 171 -7.00 -2.52 -9.86
N ALA A 172 -7.35 -1.75 -8.81
CA ALA A 172 -7.30 -2.26 -7.44
C ALA A 172 -8.25 -3.45 -7.25
N ALA A 173 -9.51 -3.31 -7.68
CA ALA A 173 -10.52 -4.37 -7.58
C ALA A 173 -10.12 -5.66 -8.31
N THR A 174 -9.64 -5.55 -9.54
CA THR A 174 -9.22 -6.72 -10.34
C THR A 174 -7.97 -7.38 -9.77
N ALA A 175 -7.00 -6.59 -9.30
CA ALA A 175 -5.81 -7.11 -8.63
C ALA A 175 -6.18 -7.89 -7.36
N SER A 176 -7.05 -7.33 -6.51
CA SER A 176 -7.53 -7.99 -5.29
C SER A 176 -8.30 -9.29 -5.60
N ALA A 177 -9.20 -9.26 -6.58
CA ALA A 177 -9.99 -10.44 -6.99
C ALA A 177 -9.11 -11.57 -7.52
N LEU A 178 -8.15 -11.25 -8.38
CA LEU A 178 -7.21 -12.23 -8.95
C LEU A 178 -6.30 -12.79 -7.86
N SER A 179 -5.77 -11.93 -7.00
CA SER A 179 -4.88 -12.37 -5.92
C SER A 179 -5.61 -13.28 -4.94
N PHE A 180 -6.84 -12.92 -4.55
CA PHE A 180 -7.72 -13.78 -3.75
C PHE A 180 -7.97 -15.12 -4.42
N SER A 181 -8.30 -15.11 -5.72
CA SER A 181 -8.58 -16.32 -6.47
C SER A 181 -7.35 -17.25 -6.53
N ILE A 182 -6.17 -16.69 -6.79
CA ILE A 182 -4.90 -17.43 -6.80
C ILE A 182 -4.60 -18.01 -5.41
N GLY A 183 -4.76 -17.20 -4.36
CA GLY A 183 -4.59 -17.64 -2.97
C GLY A 183 -5.54 -18.77 -2.58
N GLY A 184 -6.81 -18.67 -2.96
CA GLY A 184 -7.85 -19.65 -2.65
C GLY A 184 -7.83 -20.91 -3.51
N LEU A 185 -7.24 -20.87 -4.71
CA LEU A 185 -7.06 -22.06 -5.55
C LEU A 185 -6.17 -23.11 -4.90
N LEU A 186 -5.12 -22.70 -4.18
CA LEU A 186 -4.20 -23.62 -3.51
C LEU A 186 -4.92 -24.53 -2.50
N PRO A 187 -5.66 -24.02 -1.49
CA PRO A 187 -6.37 -24.89 -0.55
C PRO A 187 -7.52 -25.66 -1.22
N LEU A 188 -8.16 -25.10 -2.24
CA LEU A 188 -9.18 -25.82 -3.01
C LEU A 188 -8.59 -27.04 -3.72
N LEU A 189 -7.41 -26.93 -4.34
CA LEU A 189 -6.74 -28.08 -4.94
C LEU A 189 -6.24 -29.05 -3.88
N ALA A 190 -5.72 -28.55 -2.75
CA ALA A 190 -5.21 -29.35 -1.66
C ALA A 190 -6.28 -30.20 -0.95
N ILE A 191 -7.56 -29.78 -0.96
CA ILE A 191 -8.66 -30.59 -0.40
C ILE A 191 -9.25 -31.57 -1.42
N VAL A 192 -9.13 -31.24 -2.71
CA VAL A 192 -9.80 -31.98 -3.79
C VAL A 192 -8.96 -33.13 -4.32
N LEU A 193 -7.64 -32.96 -4.44
CA LEU A 193 -6.75 -33.95 -5.07
C LEU A 193 -6.41 -35.15 -4.17
N PRO A 194 -6.14 -34.99 -2.86
CA PRO A 194 -5.75 -36.11 -2.00
C PRO A 194 -6.92 -37.07 -1.65
N PRO A 195 -6.61 -38.31 -1.23
CA PRO A 195 -7.62 -39.24 -0.73
C PRO A 195 -8.31 -38.72 0.53
N ALA A 196 -9.51 -39.23 0.81
CA ALA A 196 -10.37 -38.76 1.91
C ALA A 196 -9.68 -38.78 3.28
N SER A 197 -8.83 -39.77 3.54
CA SER A 197 -8.08 -39.90 4.79
C SER A 197 -7.02 -38.82 5.00
N ALA A 198 -6.52 -38.19 3.93
CA ALA A 198 -5.39 -37.26 3.98
C ALA A 198 -5.77 -35.81 3.65
N ARG A 199 -6.90 -35.56 2.97
CA ARG A 199 -7.22 -34.24 2.41
C ARG A 199 -7.21 -33.11 3.44
N VAL A 200 -7.73 -33.33 4.66
CA VAL A 200 -7.78 -32.29 5.70
C VAL A 200 -6.37 -31.93 6.15
N ALA A 201 -5.54 -32.94 6.46
CA ALA A 201 -4.15 -32.73 6.87
C ALA A 201 -3.32 -32.05 5.77
N VAL A 202 -3.46 -32.50 4.52
CA VAL A 202 -2.77 -31.91 3.37
C VAL A 202 -3.20 -30.45 3.17
N THR A 203 -4.50 -30.15 3.23
CA THR A 203 -5.00 -28.78 3.08
C THR A 203 -4.52 -27.86 4.20
N PHE A 204 -4.55 -28.36 5.45
CA PHE A 204 -4.09 -27.61 6.61
C PHE A 204 -2.61 -27.24 6.48
N VAL A 205 -1.75 -28.21 6.17
CA VAL A 205 -0.31 -27.98 5.97
C VAL A 205 -0.05 -27.07 4.76
N ALA A 206 -0.73 -27.31 3.64
CA ALA A 206 -0.57 -26.50 2.44
C ALA A 206 -0.97 -25.03 2.69
N ALA A 207 -2.06 -24.78 3.40
CA ALA A 207 -2.50 -23.45 3.78
C ALA A 207 -1.47 -22.76 4.69
N LEU A 208 -0.94 -23.44 5.71
CA LEU A 208 0.07 -22.85 6.60
C LEU A 208 1.39 -22.53 5.87
N LEU A 209 1.82 -23.38 4.94
CA LEU A 209 3.00 -23.11 4.10
C LEU A 209 2.76 -21.90 3.18
N ALA A 210 1.56 -21.82 2.59
CA ALA A 210 1.17 -20.68 1.75
C ALA A 210 1.11 -19.38 2.55
N LEU A 211 0.53 -19.39 3.77
CA LEU A 211 0.51 -18.25 4.68
C LEU A 211 1.91 -17.85 5.16
N THR A 212 2.80 -18.83 5.35
CA THR A 212 4.21 -18.59 5.68
C THR A 212 4.89 -17.81 4.57
N LEU A 213 4.74 -18.27 3.33
CA LEU A 213 5.29 -17.63 2.14
C LEU A 213 4.69 -16.24 1.92
N ALA A 214 3.36 -16.12 2.01
CA ALA A 214 2.67 -14.85 1.90
C ALA A 214 3.19 -13.83 2.92
N GLY A 215 3.29 -14.23 4.20
CA GLY A 215 3.82 -13.38 5.25
C GLY A 215 5.29 -12.97 5.05
N ALA A 216 6.12 -13.86 4.50
CA ALA A 216 7.51 -13.53 4.17
C ALA A 216 7.60 -12.52 3.02
N ILE A 217 6.78 -12.69 1.98
CA ILE A 217 6.66 -11.74 0.86
C ILE A 217 6.15 -10.39 1.38
N SER A 218 5.10 -10.37 2.21
CA SER A 218 4.57 -9.12 2.77
C SER A 218 5.64 -8.34 3.53
N ALA A 219 6.42 -9.05 4.36
CA ALA A 219 7.49 -8.44 5.15
C ALA A 219 8.63 -7.91 4.28
N GLY A 220 9.01 -8.65 3.23
CA GLY A 220 10.05 -8.21 2.29
C GLY A 220 9.68 -6.92 1.57
N ILE A 221 8.42 -6.78 1.13
CA ILE A 221 7.97 -5.59 0.40
C ILE A 221 7.78 -4.40 1.37
N SER A 222 7.27 -4.65 2.57
CA SER A 222 7.01 -3.59 3.57
C SER A 222 8.25 -3.17 4.37
N GLY A 223 9.41 -3.80 4.16
CA GLY A 223 10.61 -3.59 4.99
C GLY A 223 10.45 -4.05 6.45
N GLY A 224 9.43 -4.87 6.72
CA GLY A 224 9.09 -5.36 8.05
C GLY A 224 9.86 -6.61 8.46
N SER A 225 9.71 -7.02 9.72
CA SER A 225 10.32 -8.25 10.21
C SER A 225 9.57 -9.50 9.70
N VAL A 226 10.23 -10.30 8.85
CA VAL A 226 9.71 -11.57 8.31
C VAL A 226 9.14 -12.47 9.40
N ARG A 227 9.91 -12.66 10.49
CA ARG A 227 9.51 -13.52 11.60
C ARG A 227 8.16 -13.13 12.20
N ARG A 228 7.90 -11.85 12.45
CA ARG A 228 6.62 -11.40 13.06
C ARG A 228 5.47 -11.52 12.07
N ALA A 229 5.69 -11.16 10.79
CA ALA A 229 4.66 -11.26 9.77
C ALA A 229 4.21 -12.71 9.56
N THR A 230 5.16 -13.61 9.31
CA THR A 230 4.91 -15.05 9.17
C THR A 230 4.26 -15.64 10.42
N ALA A 231 4.74 -15.30 11.62
CA ALA A 231 4.15 -15.83 12.86
C ALA A 231 2.68 -15.44 13.02
N ARG A 232 2.31 -14.17 12.74
CA ARG A 232 0.91 -13.72 12.81
C ARG A 232 0.04 -14.50 11.82
N MET A 233 0.49 -14.67 10.58
CA MET A 233 -0.29 -15.38 9.56
C MET A 233 -0.45 -16.87 9.89
N VAL A 234 0.62 -17.54 10.32
CA VAL A 234 0.58 -18.97 10.65
C VAL A 234 -0.26 -19.23 11.90
N ILE A 235 -0.12 -18.42 12.96
CA ILE A 235 -0.89 -18.58 14.19
C ILE A 235 -2.38 -18.29 13.92
N GLY A 236 -2.67 -17.14 13.29
CA GLY A 236 -4.05 -16.76 12.94
C GLY A 236 -4.71 -17.79 12.02
N GLY A 237 -3.98 -18.24 10.99
CA GLY A 237 -4.42 -19.30 10.09
C GLY A 237 -4.69 -20.61 10.83
N ALA A 238 -3.74 -21.12 11.62
CA ALA A 238 -3.91 -22.37 12.36
C ALA A 238 -5.11 -22.33 13.30
N VAL A 239 -5.31 -21.22 14.03
CA VAL A 239 -6.47 -21.01 14.90
C VAL A 239 -7.76 -21.01 14.08
N GLY A 240 -7.82 -20.23 13.00
CA GLY A 240 -9.00 -20.16 12.13
C GLY A 240 -9.38 -21.51 11.54
N LEU A 241 -8.43 -22.23 10.95
CA LEU A 241 -8.65 -23.54 10.35
C LEU A 241 -9.09 -24.59 11.37
N THR A 242 -8.50 -24.56 12.57
CA THR A 242 -8.89 -25.47 13.66
C THR A 242 -10.31 -25.15 14.14
N ALA A 243 -10.66 -23.87 14.27
CA ALA A 243 -12.00 -23.45 14.65
C ALA A 243 -13.06 -23.86 13.61
N THR A 244 -12.80 -23.65 12.32
CA THR A 244 -13.73 -24.06 11.27
C THR A 244 -13.87 -25.58 11.19
N PHE A 245 -12.78 -26.33 11.36
CA PHE A 245 -12.83 -27.79 11.45
C PHE A 245 -13.69 -28.25 12.63
N ALA A 246 -13.48 -27.67 13.82
CA ALA A 246 -14.24 -28.00 15.02
C ALA A 246 -15.74 -27.72 14.84
N VAL A 247 -16.11 -26.58 14.25
CA VAL A 247 -17.50 -26.27 13.89
C VAL A 247 -18.05 -27.33 12.95
N GLY A 248 -17.34 -27.64 11.86
CA GLY A 248 -17.74 -28.69 10.93
C GLY A 248 -17.98 -30.04 11.61
N HIS A 249 -17.06 -30.45 12.48
CA HIS A 249 -17.14 -31.70 13.21
C HIS A 249 -18.33 -31.74 14.19
N LEU A 250 -18.57 -30.65 14.92
CA LEU A 250 -19.68 -30.55 15.87
C LEU A 250 -21.03 -30.62 15.16
N PHE A 251 -21.21 -29.87 14.08
CA PHE A 251 -22.50 -29.81 13.37
C PHE A 251 -22.73 -31.01 12.46
N GLY A 252 -21.67 -31.63 11.91
CA GLY A 252 -21.79 -32.90 11.18
C GLY A 252 -22.11 -34.09 12.08
N ALA A 253 -21.90 -33.99 13.40
CA ALA A 253 -22.32 -35.00 14.36
C ALA A 253 -23.81 -34.89 14.75
N VAL A 254 -24.46 -33.77 14.42
CA VAL A 254 -25.85 -33.46 14.83
C VAL A 254 -26.85 -33.66 13.67
N VAL A 255 -26.39 -33.70 12.42
CA VAL A 255 -27.19 -33.86 11.19
C VAL A 255 -26.92 -35.21 10.55
#